data_AF-A0A6A2ECX0-F1
#
_entry.id   AF-A0A6A2ECX0-F1
#
_cell.length_a   1.000
_cell.length_b   1.000
_cell.length_c   1.000
_cell.angle_alpha   90.00
_cell.angle_beta   90.00
_cell.angle_gamma   90.00
#
_symmetry.space_group_name_H-M   'P 1'
#
loop_
_entity.id
_entity.type
_entity.pdbx_description
1 polymer ?
#
loop_
_entity_poly.entity_id
_entity_poly.type
_entity_poly.pdbx_seq_one_letter_code
_entity_poly.pdbx_strand_id
1 'polypeptide(L)' 'MKDFIQVTVDKNSGKKGIINIHAIAFAEPFPTDEGATTLYLSAGAQSGGNFQVVVDEPLETVVKLIQQAQ' A
#
# COMPACT_ATOMS: atom_id res chain seq x y z
N MET A 1 9.83 13.98 1.38
CA MET A 1 8.82 12.89 1.36
C MET A 1 9.23 11.76 0.40
N LYS A 2 10.52 11.48 0.19
CA LYS A 2 11.03 10.52 -0.82
C LYS A 2 10.95 9.04 -0.39
N ASP A 3 10.09 8.73 0.58
CA ASP A 3 10.00 7.37 1.15
C ASP A 3 8.56 6.99 1.44
N PHE A 4 7.60 7.84 1.05
CA PHE A 4 6.20 7.68 1.40
C PHE A 4 5.30 7.87 0.19
N ILE A 5 4.27 7.03 0.08
CA ILE A 5 3.18 7.18 -0.86
C ILE A 5 1.89 7.52 -0.12
N GLN A 6 1.03 8.29 -0.75
CA GLN A 6 -0.31 8.56 -0.28
C GLN A 6 -1.31 7.76 -1.11
N VAL A 7 -2.11 6.94 -0.45
CA VAL A 7 -3.04 6.00 -1.09
C VAL A 7 -4.45 6.15 -0.54
N THR A 8 -5.48 5.81 -1.32
CA THR A 8 -6.84 5.70 -0.79
C THR A 8 -6.98 4.45 0.07
N VAL A 9 -7.52 4.57 1.28
CA VAL A 9 -7.82 3.43 2.18
C VAL A 9 -9.32 3.20 2.39
N ASP A 10 -10.14 4.15 1.96
CA ASP A 10 -11.59 4.01 1.89
C ASP A 10 -12.13 4.89 0.76
N LYS A 11 -12.51 4.27 -0.35
CA LYS A 11 -13.08 4.92 -1.55
C LYS A 11 -14.40 5.62 -1.30
N ASN A 12 -15.18 5.22 -0.29
CA ASN A 12 -16.48 5.84 -0.01
C ASN A 12 -16.32 7.20 0.66
N SER A 13 -15.34 7.32 1.56
CA SER A 13 -15.04 8.58 2.24
C SER A 13 -13.90 9.38 1.61
N GLY A 14 -13.16 8.79 0.67
CA GLY A 14 -11.98 9.39 0.06
C GLY A 14 -10.80 9.50 1.02
N LYS A 15 -10.84 8.82 2.17
CA LYS A 15 -9.78 8.87 3.18
C LYS A 15 -8.47 8.34 2.59
N LYS A 16 -7.40 9.07 2.89
CA LYS A 16 -6.06 8.78 2.43
C LYS A 16 -5.19 8.27 3.58
N GLY A 17 -4.42 7.23 3.32
CA GLY A 17 -3.35 6.73 4.18
C GLY A 17 -1.98 7.12 3.63
N ILE A 18 -0.97 7.16 4.50
CA ILE A 18 0.42 7.34 4.12
C ILE A 18 1.16 6.04 4.42
N ILE A 19 1.88 5.50 3.44
CA ILE A 19 2.62 4.24 3.55
C ILE A 19 4.09 4.51 3.29
N ASN A 20 4.96 4.01 4.18
CA ASN A 20 6.40 4.00 3.93
C ASN A 20 6.73 2.90 2.92
N ILE A 21 7.34 3.27 1.79
CA ILE A 21 7.64 2.33 0.70
C ILE A 21 8.65 1.26 1.11
N HIS A 22 9.55 1.56 2.06
CA HIS A 22 10.55 0.61 2.56
C HIS A 22 9.95 -0.47 3.46
N ALA A 23 8.72 -0.26 3.94
CA ALA A 23 8.00 -1.28 4.68
C ALA A 23 7.33 -2.30 3.74
N ILE A 24 7.11 -1.97 2.46
CA ILE A 24 6.41 -2.84 1.51
C ILE A 24 7.33 -4.00 1.10
N ALA A 25 6.96 -5.22 1.49
CA ALA A 25 7.66 -6.44 1.08
C ALA A 25 7.24 -6.89 -0.32
N PHE A 26 5.93 -6.90 -0.60
CA PHE A 26 5.37 -7.11 -1.93
C PHE A 26 3.90 -6.61 -1.98
N ALA A 27 3.37 -6.50 -3.19
CA ALA A 27 2.01 -6.05 -3.47
C ALA A 27 1.35 -6.95 -4.52
N GLU A 28 0.06 -7.22 -4.38
CA GLU A 28 -0.72 -8.02 -5.34
C GLU A 28 -2.16 -7.47 -5.48
N PRO A 29 -2.86 -7.77 -6.59
CA PRO A 29 -4.25 -7.34 -6.77
C PRO A 29 -5.15 -7.92 -5.66
N PHE A 30 -6.14 -7.15 -5.21
CA PHE A 30 -7.10 -7.69 -4.24
C PHE A 30 -8.05 -8.69 -4.95
N PRO A 31 -8.23 -9.93 -4.45
CA PRO A 31 -8.88 -11.00 -5.21
C PRO A 31 -10.32 -10.74 -5.65
N THR A 32 -11.03 -9.85 -4.95
CA THR A 32 -12.45 -9.58 -5.21
C THR A 32 -12.72 -8.14 -5.70
N ASP A 33 -11.68 -7.34 -5.90
CA ASP A 33 -11.81 -5.96 -6.39
C ASP A 33 -10.56 -5.57 -7.19
N GLU A 34 -10.69 -5.51 -8.52
CA GLU A 34 -9.61 -5.10 -9.43
C GLU A 34 -9.17 -3.64 -9.22
N GLY A 35 -10.00 -2.83 -8.56
CA GLY A 35 -9.69 -1.46 -8.17
C GLY A 35 -8.90 -1.35 -6.87
N ALA A 36 -8.57 -2.47 -6.20
CA ALA A 36 -7.87 -2.51 -4.93
C ALA A 36 -6.60 -3.38 -4.97
N THR A 37 -5.68 -3.10 -4.04
CA THR A 37 -4.39 -3.78 -3.92
C THR A 37 -4.16 -4.21 -2.47
N THR A 38 -3.68 -5.44 -2.28
CA THR A 38 -3.15 -5.89 -0.99
C THR A 38 -1.67 -5.55 -0.92
N LEU A 39 -1.28 -4.84 0.13
CA LEU A 39 0.10 -4.54 0.48
C LEU A 39 0.54 -5.38 1.66
N TYR A 40 1.61 -6.14 1.47
CA TYR A 40 2.25 -6.88 2.56
C TYR A 40 3.39 -6.07 3.10
N LEU A 41 3.26 -5.66 4.36
CA LEU A 41 4.22 -4.82 5.05
C LEU A 41 5.09 -5.67 5.97
N SER A 42 6.40 -5.55 5.79
CA SER A 42 7.39 -6.02 6.75
C SER A 42 7.25 -5.20 8.04
N ALA A 43 7.01 -5.87 9.16
CA ALA A 43 7.05 -5.19 10.45
C ALA A 43 8.49 -4.85 10.81
N GLY A 44 8.82 -3.55 10.85
CA GLY A 44 10.08 -3.09 11.39
C GLY A 44 10.23 -3.47 12.87
N ALA A 45 11.42 -3.98 13.23
CA ALA A 45 12.06 -4.17 14.54
C ALA A 45 11.28 -4.72 15.77
N GLN A 46 9.96 -4.63 15.91
CA GLN A 46 9.28 -4.91 17.21
C GLN A 46 7.96 -5.69 17.21
N SER A 47 7.45 -6.23 16.10
CA SER A 47 6.38 -7.24 16.20
C SER A 47 6.49 -8.28 15.10
N GLY A 48 6.69 -9.54 15.46
CA GLY A 48 6.83 -10.67 14.54
C GLY A 48 5.57 -11.06 13.75
N GLY A 49 4.77 -10.09 13.33
CA GLY A 49 3.59 -10.28 12.48
C GLY A 49 3.78 -9.61 11.13
N ASN A 50 3.41 -10.32 10.06
CA ASN A 50 3.23 -9.69 8.75
C ASN A 50 1.91 -8.91 8.78
N PHE A 51 1.96 -7.61 8.47
CA PHE A 51 0.75 -6.81 8.33
C PHE A 51 0.33 -6.78 6.87
N GLN A 52 -0.97 -6.94 6.62
CA GLN A 52 -1.54 -6.71 5.30
C GLN A 52 -2.47 -5.50 5.37
N VAL A 53 -2.39 -4.63 4.36
CA VAL A 53 -3.26 -3.47 4.19
C VAL A 53 -3.89 -3.56 2.82
N VAL A 54 -5.21 -3.41 2.73
CA VAL A 54 -5.90 -3.27 1.45
C VAL A 54 -6.08 -1.78 1.19
N VAL A 55 -5.67 -1.34 -0.01
CA VAL A 55 -5.81 0.05 -0.47
C VAL A 55 -6.74 0.08 -1.67
N ASP A 56 -7.55 1.11 -1.78
CA ASP A 56 -8.49 1.34 -2.88
C ASP A 56 -7.79 1.99 -4.09
N GLU A 57 -6.72 1.34 -4.54
CA GLU A 57 -5.99 1.69 -5.76
C GLU A 57 -5.59 0.40 -6.49
N PRO A 58 -5.67 0.37 -7.84
CA PRO A 58 -5.22 -0.79 -8.60
C PRO A 58 -3.70 -0.92 -8.54
N LEU A 59 -3.19 -2.16 -8.69
CA LEU A 59 -1.77 -2.47 -8.48
C LEU A 59 -0.83 -1.61 -9.32
N GLU A 60 -1.18 -1.35 -10.58
CA GLU A 60 -0.37 -0.50 -11.46
C GLU A 60 -0.21 0.93 -10.94
N THR A 61 -1.24 1.49 -10.31
CA THR A 61 -1.18 2.83 -9.70
C THR A 61 -0.25 2.82 -8.50
N VAL A 62 -0.37 1.82 -7.64
CA VAL A 62 0.48 1.65 -6.47
C VAL A 62 1.95 1.53 -6.88
N VAL A 63 2.27 0.71 -7.89
CA VAL A 63 3.64 0.54 -8.41
C VAL A 63 4.19 1.85 -8.94
N LYS A 64 3.41 2.63 -9.70
CA LYS A 64 3.82 3.95 -10.19
C LYS A 64 4.12 4.92 -9.05
N LEU A 65 3.29 4.94 -8.00
CA LEU A 65 3.52 5.80 -6.83
C LEU A 65 4.82 5.43 -6.12
N ILE A 66 5.10 4.12 -5.96
CA ILE A 66 6.36 3.65 -5.35
C ILE A 66 7.57 4.10 -6.18
N GLN A 67 7.51 3.95 -7.51
CA GLN A 67 8.59 4.37 -8.41
C GLN A 67 8.83 5.88 -8.38
N GLN A 68 7.79 6.69 -8.20
CA GLN A 68 7.91 8.15 -8.09
C GLN A 68 8.45 8.61 -6.73
N ALA A 69 8.27 7.78 -5.70
CA ALA A 69 8.75 8.09 -4.36
C ALA A 69 10.26 7.82 -4.22
N GLN A 70 10.81 6.85 -4.93
CA GLN A 70 12.26 6.52 -4.98
C GLN A 70 13.11 7.65 -5.58
#